data_AF-A0A1H7W0D1-F1
#
_entry.id   AF-A0A1H7W0D1-F1
#
_cell.length_a   1.000
_cell.length_b   1.000
_cell.length_c   1.000
_cell.angle_alpha   90.00
_cell.angle_beta   90.00
_cell.angle_gamma   90.00
#
_symmetry.space_group_name_H-M   'P 1'
#
loop_
_entity.id
_entity.type
_entity.pdbx_description
1 polymer ?
#
loop_
_entity_poly.entity_id
_entity_poly.type
_entity_poly.pdbx_seq_one_letter_code
_entity_poly.pdbx_strand_id
1 'polypeptide(L)'
;MDWIGMVVGSVCGAVGALIATLILGKKSSEGVGRLVSLAVFAMLFGLSREYVTPILHAHYNAYGIDSELSKSPAWVAMKAYEPVTYNRILDAARIRLKAGENMGKVSDEMAANVQALILKRVPTTSDAAAIAYMRVMMEEIKVLRDRGDDSCYRFLMPEGAVGHSDLIGMLPRDLSQRDGDALAEVFRAAVVEARPVPTEAQFMEAFEPVVMSLQALNPRYVADMEAIGKPQTTLGSKRYACELTMALYGEVFKLPREAAGLTLRYLIAAGG
;
A
#
# COMPACT_ATOMS: atom_id res chain seq x y z
N MET A 1 -16.36 -2.27 -14.95
CA MET A 1 -16.91 -1.97 -16.29
C MET A 1 -15.89 -1.10 -17.01
N ASP A 2 -15.33 -1.56 -18.12
CA ASP A 2 -14.37 -0.78 -18.92
C ASP A 2 -15.13 0.22 -19.81
N TRP A 3 -15.50 1.35 -19.21
CA TRP A 3 -16.25 2.40 -19.89
C TRP A 3 -15.41 3.08 -20.99
N ILE A 4 -14.07 3.08 -20.86
CA ILE A 4 -13.16 3.62 -21.89
C ILE A 4 -13.23 2.73 -23.13
N GLY A 5 -13.20 1.41 -22.96
CA GLY A 5 -13.43 0.45 -24.05
C GLY A 5 -14.78 0.63 -24.75
N MET A 6 -15.85 0.94 -24.00
CA MET A 6 -17.17 1.22 -24.58
C MET A 6 -17.19 2.53 -25.40
N VAL A 7 -16.57 3.59 -24.90
CA VAL A 7 -16.47 4.88 -25.60
C VAL A 7 -15.63 4.75 -26.86
N VAL A 8 -14.46 4.10 -26.76
CA VAL A 8 -13.58 3.84 -27.91
C VAL A 8 -14.28 2.99 -28.96
N GLY A 9 -14.96 1.91 -28.56
CA GLY A 9 -15.75 1.08 -29.46
C GLY A 9 -16.86 1.87 -30.17
N SER A 10 -17.55 2.75 -29.46
CA SER A 10 -18.59 3.61 -30.04
C SER A 10 -18.02 4.55 -31.11
N VAL A 11 -16.86 5.17 -30.84
CA VAL A 11 -16.16 6.04 -31.80
C VAL A 11 -15.68 5.26 -33.02
N CYS A 12 -15.06 4.09 -32.83
CA CYS A 12 -14.64 3.21 -33.93
C CYS A 12 -15.83 2.79 -34.81
N GLY A 13 -17.00 2.52 -34.21
CA GLY A 13 -18.22 2.17 -34.94
C GLY A 13 -18.73 3.31 -35.81
N ALA A 14 -18.79 4.53 -35.27
CA ALA A 14 -19.21 5.71 -36.02
C ALA A 14 -18.25 6.03 -37.19
N VAL A 15 -16.94 5.92 -36.96
CA VAL A 15 -15.92 6.12 -38.00
C VAL A 15 -16.00 5.03 -39.07
N GLY A 16 -16.18 3.76 -38.67
CA GLY A 16 -16.33 2.65 -39.61
C GLY A 16 -17.54 2.80 -40.53
N ALA A 17 -18.68 3.24 -40.00
CA ALA A 17 -19.87 3.54 -40.78
C ALA A 17 -19.63 4.72 -41.76
N LEU A 18 -18.98 5.79 -41.30
CA LEU A 18 -18.64 6.94 -42.14
C LEU A 18 -17.71 6.54 -43.30
N ILE A 19 -16.64 5.79 -43.02
CA ILE A 19 -15.70 5.31 -44.03
C ILE A 19 -16.42 4.42 -45.05
N ALA A 20 -17.30 3.52 -44.60
CA ALA A 20 -18.08 2.67 -45.50
C ALA A 20 -18.96 3.50 -46.46
N THR A 21 -19.59 4.57 -45.96
CA THR A 21 -20.40 5.47 -46.82
C THR A 21 -19.56 6.26 -47.84
N LEU A 22 -18.34 6.67 -47.47
CA LEU A 22 -17.44 7.42 -48.35
C LEU A 22 -16.82 6.54 -49.44
N ILE A 23 -16.44 5.30 -49.13
CA ILE A 23 -15.79 4.38 -50.08
C ILE A 23 -16.79 3.78 -51.08
N LEU A 24 -17.96 3.36 -50.61
CA LEU A 24 -18.90 2.60 -51.43
C LEU A 24 -19.91 3.46 -52.21
N GLY A 25 -20.03 4.74 -51.86
CA GLY A 25 -20.98 5.66 -52.47
C GLY A 25 -22.44 5.19 -52.37
N LYS A 26 -23.35 5.91 -53.05
CA LYS A 26 -24.81 5.68 -52.95
C LYS A 26 -25.34 4.44 -53.68
N LYS A 27 -24.46 3.65 -54.34
CA LYS A 27 -24.84 2.62 -55.34
C LYS A 27 -24.47 1.19 -54.94
N SER A 28 -23.95 0.99 -53.72
CA SER A 28 -23.56 -0.32 -53.18
C SER A 28 -24.76 -1.06 -52.57
N SER A 29 -24.74 -2.40 -52.61
CA SER A 29 -25.75 -3.22 -51.94
C SER A 29 -25.60 -3.14 -50.42
N GLU A 30 -26.71 -3.12 -49.69
CA GLU A 30 -26.71 -2.95 -48.23
C GLU A 30 -25.81 -3.98 -47.51
N GLY A 31 -25.70 -5.19 -48.04
CA GLY A 31 -24.85 -6.25 -47.49
C GLY A 31 -23.36 -5.95 -47.59
N VAL A 32 -22.90 -5.38 -48.70
CA VAL A 32 -21.48 -5.02 -48.90
C VAL A 32 -21.10 -3.85 -47.99
N GLY A 33 -21.99 -2.86 -47.84
CA GLY A 33 -21.80 -1.75 -46.90
C GLY A 33 -21.63 -2.20 -45.46
N ARG A 34 -22.47 -3.14 -45.00
CA ARG A 34 -22.39 -3.70 -43.64
C ARG A 34 -21.11 -4.49 -43.42
N LEU A 35 -20.69 -5.30 -44.39
CA LEU A 35 -19.43 -6.06 -44.31
C LEU A 35 -18.20 -5.15 -44.23
N VAL A 36 -18.13 -4.12 -45.06
CA VAL A 36 -17.01 -3.15 -45.03
C VAL A 36 -17.01 -2.38 -43.71
N SER A 37 -18.17 -1.92 -43.23
CA SER A 37 -18.27 -1.24 -41.93
C SER A 37 -17.83 -2.13 -40.77
N LEU A 38 -18.20 -3.41 -40.78
CA LEU A 38 -17.79 -4.38 -39.76
C LEU A 38 -16.28 -4.66 -39.81
N ALA A 39 -15.72 -4.83 -41.00
CA ALA A 39 -14.28 -5.06 -41.17
C ALA A 39 -13.45 -3.85 -40.71
N VAL A 40 -13.86 -2.63 -41.09
CA VAL A 40 -13.21 -1.39 -40.64
C VAL A 40 -13.39 -1.19 -39.14
N PHE A 41 -14.58 -1.45 -38.59
CA PHE A 41 -14.80 -1.42 -37.15
C PHE A 41 -13.87 -2.38 -36.41
N ALA A 42 -13.81 -3.65 -36.82
CA ALA A 42 -12.96 -4.66 -36.18
C ALA A 42 -11.47 -4.27 -36.24
N MET A 43 -11.03 -3.73 -37.38
CA MET A 43 -9.65 -3.24 -37.56
C MET A 43 -9.35 -2.03 -36.66
N LEU A 44 -10.19 -0.99 -36.70
CA LEU A 44 -10.02 0.21 -35.88
C LEU A 44 -10.11 -0.11 -34.39
N PHE A 45 -11.07 -0.94 -34.00
CA PHE A 45 -11.25 -1.34 -32.60
C PHE A 45 -10.05 -2.15 -32.11
N GLY A 46 -9.56 -3.11 -32.90
CA GLY A 46 -8.33 -3.86 -32.59
C GLY A 46 -7.11 -2.96 -32.42
N LEU A 47 -6.86 -2.05 -33.38
CA LEU A 47 -5.77 -1.08 -33.31
C LEU A 47 -5.93 -0.12 -32.12
N SER A 48 -7.15 0.36 -31.87
CA SER A 48 -7.42 1.26 -30.75
C SER A 48 -7.22 0.57 -29.40
N ARG A 49 -7.50 -0.73 -29.31
CA ARG A 49 -7.27 -1.51 -28.09
C ARG A 49 -5.79 -1.68 -27.80
N GLU A 50 -4.97 -1.84 -28.84
CA GLU A 50 -3.52 -1.99 -28.71
C GLU A 50 -2.80 -0.65 -28.47
N TYR A 51 -3.22 0.42 -29.13
CA TYR A 51 -2.46 1.69 -29.14
C TYR A 51 -3.13 2.86 -28.41
N VAL A 52 -4.47 2.97 -28.43
CA VAL A 52 -5.18 4.15 -27.93
C VAL A 52 -5.69 3.95 -26.50
N THR A 53 -6.27 2.79 -26.23
CA THR A 53 -6.89 2.44 -24.94
C THR A 53 -5.87 2.45 -23.80
N PRO A 54 -4.63 1.92 -23.96
CA PRO A 54 -3.62 1.99 -22.91
C PRO A 54 -3.23 3.44 -22.56
N ILE A 55 -3.12 4.31 -23.57
CA ILE A 55 -2.81 5.74 -23.38
C ILE A 55 -3.96 6.44 -22.65
N LEU A 56 -5.20 6.20 -23.04
CA LEU A 56 -6.36 6.81 -22.38
C LEU A 56 -6.48 6.37 -20.92
N HIS A 57 -6.27 5.08 -20.61
CA HIS A 57 -6.23 4.60 -19.22
C HIS A 57 -5.10 5.23 -18.42
N ALA A 58 -3.88 5.28 -18.99
CA ALA A 58 -2.71 5.91 -18.38
C ALA A 58 -2.99 7.36 -17.98
N HIS A 59 -3.53 8.16 -18.90
CA HIS A 59 -3.90 9.55 -18.64
C HIS A 59 -5.02 9.66 -17.61
N TYR A 60 -6.11 8.90 -17.76
CA TYR A 60 -7.25 8.95 -16.82
C TYR A 60 -6.83 8.60 -15.39
N ASN A 61 -6.07 7.52 -15.22
CA ASN A 61 -5.57 7.08 -13.91
C ASN A 61 -4.65 8.15 -13.29
N ALA A 62 -3.78 8.78 -14.08
CA ALA A 62 -2.90 9.85 -13.60
C ALA A 62 -3.66 11.10 -13.13
N TYR A 63 -4.81 11.42 -13.73
CA TYR A 63 -5.67 12.52 -13.26
C TYR A 63 -6.50 12.12 -12.02
N GLY A 64 -7.00 10.88 -11.97
CA GLY A 64 -7.87 10.41 -10.90
C GLY A 64 -7.17 10.07 -9.58
N ILE A 65 -5.86 9.83 -9.60
CA ILE A 65 -5.13 9.30 -8.44
C ILE A 65 -5.25 10.17 -7.18
N ASP A 66 -5.19 11.51 -7.26
CA ASP A 66 -5.34 12.39 -6.08
C ASP A 66 -6.71 12.21 -5.41
N SER A 67 -7.77 12.06 -6.22
CA SER A 67 -9.13 11.81 -5.72
C SER A 67 -9.26 10.44 -5.05
N GLU A 68 -8.56 9.43 -5.55
CA GLU A 68 -8.55 8.09 -4.94
C GLU A 68 -7.76 8.10 -3.63
N LEU A 69 -6.59 8.74 -3.60
CA LEU A 69 -5.78 8.88 -2.39
C LEU A 69 -6.54 9.64 -1.29
N SER A 70 -7.32 10.66 -1.66
CA SER A 70 -8.11 11.45 -0.71
C SER A 70 -9.21 10.65 0.03
N LYS A 71 -9.50 9.41 -0.39
CA LYS A 71 -10.42 8.51 0.32
C LYS A 71 -9.79 7.87 1.55
N SER A 72 -8.45 7.89 1.65
CA SER A 72 -7.71 7.36 2.79
C SER A 72 -7.33 8.49 3.74
N PRO A 73 -7.69 8.39 5.04
CA PRO A 73 -7.32 9.38 6.05
C PRO A 73 -5.81 9.63 6.14
N ALA A 74 -4.99 8.59 5.98
CA ALA A 74 -3.54 8.69 5.99
C ALA A 74 -3.02 9.63 4.91
N TRP A 75 -3.53 9.52 3.68
CA TRP A 75 -3.12 10.39 2.57
C TRP A 75 -3.60 11.84 2.75
N VAL A 76 -4.79 12.04 3.31
CA VAL A 76 -5.29 13.37 3.69
C VAL A 76 -4.37 14.02 4.73
N ALA A 77 -3.97 13.26 5.75
CA ALA A 77 -3.01 13.73 6.76
C ALA A 77 -1.63 13.99 6.17
N MET A 78 -1.11 13.12 5.29
CA MET A 78 0.15 13.38 4.59
C MET A 78 0.10 14.67 3.77
N LYS A 79 -1.02 14.95 3.09
CA LYS A 79 -1.18 16.20 2.34
C LYS A 79 -1.12 17.43 3.25
N ALA A 80 -1.64 17.32 4.47
CA ALA A 80 -1.66 18.41 5.45
C ALA A 80 -0.32 18.58 6.20
N TYR A 81 0.26 17.50 6.70
CA TYR A 81 1.42 17.52 7.61
C TYR A 81 2.75 17.20 6.91
N GLU A 82 2.71 16.59 5.72
CA GLU A 82 3.88 16.14 4.94
C GLU A 82 3.81 16.56 3.46
N PRO A 83 3.44 17.83 3.13
CA PRO A 83 3.06 18.22 1.77
C PRO A 83 4.17 18.02 0.74
N VAL A 84 5.44 18.20 1.13
CA VAL A 84 6.60 17.96 0.25
C VAL A 84 6.70 16.48 -0.14
N THR A 85 6.59 15.59 0.84
CA THR A 85 6.65 14.14 0.61
C THR A 85 5.43 13.67 -0.19
N TYR A 86 4.24 14.16 0.17
CA TYR A 86 3.00 13.87 -0.54
C TYR A 86 3.08 14.24 -2.03
N ASN A 87 3.46 15.48 -2.35
CA ASN A 87 3.56 15.94 -3.74
C ASN A 87 4.63 15.15 -4.52
N ARG A 88 5.77 14.86 -3.90
CA ARG A 88 6.82 14.02 -4.52
C ARG A 88 6.30 12.64 -4.92
N ILE A 89 5.54 11.98 -4.03
CA ILE A 89 4.99 10.66 -4.31
C ILE A 89 3.91 10.74 -5.41
N LEU A 90 3.03 11.73 -5.32
CA LEU A 90 1.96 11.96 -6.29
C LEU A 90 2.49 12.23 -7.70
N ASP A 91 3.53 13.07 -7.82
CA ASP A 91 4.12 13.40 -9.11
C ASP A 91 4.87 12.21 -9.71
N ALA A 92 5.62 11.45 -8.89
CA ALA A 92 6.26 10.22 -9.33
C ALA A 92 5.23 9.19 -9.84
N ALA A 93 4.13 9.01 -9.12
CA ALA A 93 3.03 8.13 -9.52
C ALA A 93 2.40 8.58 -10.86
N ARG A 94 2.14 9.88 -11.03
CA ARG A 94 1.60 10.45 -12.27
C ARG A 94 2.51 10.22 -13.47
N ILE A 95 3.83 10.42 -13.30
CA ILE A 95 4.82 10.19 -14.37
C ILE A 95 4.77 8.74 -14.83
N ARG A 96 4.78 7.79 -13.89
CA ARG A 96 4.75 6.35 -14.17
C ARG A 96 3.45 5.88 -14.80
N LEU A 97 2.32 6.35 -14.29
CA LEU A 97 1.01 6.06 -14.89
C LEU A 97 0.93 6.58 -16.33
N LYS A 98 1.40 7.81 -16.61
CA LYS A 98 1.46 8.35 -17.98
C LYS A 98 2.40 7.56 -18.88
N ALA A 99 3.45 6.96 -18.34
CA ALA A 99 4.34 6.06 -19.06
C ALA A 99 3.73 4.65 -19.31
N GLY A 100 2.48 4.42 -18.89
CA GLY A 100 1.78 3.15 -19.10
C GLY A 100 2.05 2.10 -18.02
N GLU A 101 2.68 2.46 -16.91
CA GLU A 101 2.90 1.52 -15.81
C GLU A 101 1.57 1.12 -15.14
N ASN A 102 1.47 -0.15 -14.73
CA ASN A 102 0.26 -0.68 -14.11
C ASN A 102 0.04 -0.08 -12.70
N MET A 103 -1.22 0.23 -12.36
CA MET A 103 -1.60 0.83 -11.08
C MET A 103 -1.15 0.02 -9.85
N GLY A 104 -1.11 -1.31 -9.92
CA GLY A 104 -0.60 -2.16 -8.85
C GLY A 104 0.87 -1.88 -8.52
N LYS A 105 1.73 -1.81 -9.55
CA LYS A 105 3.15 -1.45 -9.38
C LYS A 105 3.33 -0.05 -8.83
N VAL A 106 2.56 0.90 -9.34
CA VAL A 106 2.58 2.28 -8.83
C VAL A 106 2.12 2.32 -7.37
N SER A 107 1.11 1.53 -6.99
CA SER A 107 0.61 1.44 -5.61
C SER A 107 1.63 0.84 -4.66
N ASP A 108 2.30 -0.23 -5.07
CA ASP A 108 3.39 -0.88 -4.35
C ASP A 108 4.54 0.10 -4.04
N GLU A 109 4.95 0.90 -5.02
CA GLU A 109 5.99 1.91 -4.82
C GLU A 109 5.53 3.09 -3.95
N MET A 110 4.28 3.52 -4.10
CA MET A 110 3.70 4.52 -3.19
C MET A 110 3.71 4.00 -1.76
N ALA A 111 3.29 2.74 -1.53
CA ALA A 111 3.32 2.10 -0.23
C ALA A 111 4.73 2.04 0.36
N ALA A 112 5.75 1.71 -0.44
CA ALA A 112 7.14 1.74 0.00
C ALA A 112 7.60 3.15 0.44
N ASN A 113 7.17 4.21 -0.27
CA ASN A 113 7.47 5.58 0.13
C ASN A 113 6.72 5.99 1.41
N VAL A 114 5.47 5.55 1.58
CA VAL A 114 4.70 5.77 2.81
C VAL A 114 5.36 5.04 3.98
N GLN A 115 5.80 3.80 3.79
CA GLN A 115 6.51 3.02 4.80
C GLN A 115 7.79 3.73 5.26
N ALA A 116 8.59 4.24 4.33
CA ALA A 116 9.80 5.01 4.67
C ALA A 116 9.46 6.26 5.49
N LEU A 117 8.33 6.91 5.21
CA LEU A 117 7.87 8.05 5.99
C LEU A 117 7.39 7.64 7.38
N ILE A 118 6.69 6.50 7.50
CA ILE A 118 6.27 5.94 8.80
C ILE A 118 7.49 5.68 9.68
N LEU A 119 8.52 5.01 9.16
CA LEU A 119 9.76 4.74 9.89
C LEU A 119 10.43 6.04 10.40
N LYS A 120 10.32 7.12 9.63
CA LYS A 120 10.81 8.45 10.03
C LYS A 120 9.94 9.13 11.09
N ARG A 121 8.62 8.93 11.06
CA ARG A 121 7.66 9.72 11.88
C ARG A 121 7.25 9.06 13.17
N VAL A 122 7.12 7.74 13.21
CA VAL A 122 6.77 7.05 14.46
C VAL A 122 7.74 7.37 15.61
N PRO A 123 9.08 7.43 15.43
CA PRO A 123 10.00 7.74 16.53
C PRO A 123 9.73 9.08 17.23
N THR A 124 9.17 10.04 16.50
CA THR A 124 8.90 11.42 16.96
C THR A 124 7.42 11.71 17.22
N THR A 125 6.53 10.74 16.99
CA THR A 125 5.09 10.90 17.25
C THR A 125 4.76 10.79 18.75
N SER A 126 3.50 11.00 19.12
CA SER A 126 3.05 10.82 20.50
C SER A 126 3.00 9.33 20.87
N ASP A 127 3.18 9.00 22.15
CA ASP A 127 3.05 7.61 22.64
C ASP A 127 1.68 7.01 22.31
N ALA A 128 0.64 7.85 22.36
CA ALA A 128 -0.72 7.45 22.02
C ALA A 128 -0.85 7.02 20.56
N ALA A 129 -0.30 7.82 19.63
CA ALA A 129 -0.34 7.55 18.20
C ALA A 129 0.49 6.30 17.85
N ALA A 130 1.69 6.17 18.42
CA ALA A 130 2.54 5.00 18.23
C ALA A 130 1.85 3.71 18.69
N ILE A 131 1.22 3.72 19.87
CA ILE A 131 0.47 2.56 20.38
C ILE A 131 -0.74 2.25 19.50
N ALA A 132 -1.50 3.26 19.09
CA ALA A 132 -2.70 3.06 18.27
C ALA A 132 -2.35 2.42 16.92
N TYR A 133 -1.34 2.97 16.22
CA TYR A 133 -0.84 2.41 14.97
C TYR A 133 -0.37 0.96 15.13
N MET A 134 0.46 0.71 16.14
CA MET A 134 1.01 -0.63 16.34
C MET A 134 -0.02 -1.67 16.73
N ARG A 135 -1.09 -1.29 17.45
CA ARG A 135 -2.21 -2.18 17.72
C ARG A 135 -2.92 -2.61 16.45
N VAL A 136 -3.21 -1.66 15.56
CA VAL A 136 -3.85 -1.96 14.28
C VAL A 136 -2.95 -2.85 13.43
N MET A 137 -1.65 -2.54 13.34
CA MET A 137 -0.69 -3.37 12.62
C MET A 137 -0.64 -4.82 13.16
N MET A 138 -0.74 -5.02 14.48
CA MET A 138 -0.83 -6.37 15.06
C MET A 138 -2.16 -7.09 14.73
N GLU A 139 -3.26 -6.36 14.58
CA GLU A 139 -4.52 -6.93 14.09
C GLU A 139 -4.40 -7.37 12.63
N GLU A 140 -3.73 -6.61 11.78
CA GLU A 140 -3.45 -6.98 10.38
C GLU A 140 -2.57 -8.22 10.29
N ILE A 141 -1.48 -8.26 11.04
CA ILE A 141 -0.59 -9.43 11.13
C ILE A 141 -1.37 -10.66 11.58
N LYS A 142 -2.28 -10.51 12.56
CA LYS A 142 -3.13 -11.61 13.02
C LYS A 142 -4.04 -12.12 11.90
N VAL A 143 -4.72 -11.22 11.18
CA VAL A 143 -5.58 -11.59 10.05
C VAL A 143 -4.77 -12.34 8.98
N LEU A 144 -3.60 -11.81 8.60
CA LEU A 144 -2.76 -12.43 7.58
C LEU A 144 -2.18 -13.78 8.03
N ARG A 145 -1.85 -13.93 9.31
CA ARG A 145 -1.39 -15.20 9.90
C ARG A 145 -2.50 -16.25 9.89
N ASP A 146 -3.72 -15.87 10.24
CA ASP A 146 -4.86 -16.79 10.35
C ASP A 146 -5.30 -17.36 8.99
N ARG A 147 -4.82 -16.79 7.87
CA ARG A 147 -4.98 -17.36 6.52
C ARG A 147 -4.17 -18.65 6.30
N GLY A 148 -3.12 -18.87 7.10
CA GLY A 148 -2.31 -20.09 7.06
C GLY A 148 -1.30 -20.16 5.90
N ASP A 149 -1.12 -19.08 5.14
CA ASP A 149 -0.07 -18.94 4.13
C ASP A 149 1.08 -18.02 4.61
N ASP A 150 2.01 -17.70 3.72
CA ASP A 150 3.17 -16.86 4.03
C ASP A 150 2.86 -15.34 4.08
N SER A 151 1.59 -14.92 4.00
CA SER A 151 1.21 -13.51 3.89
C SER A 151 1.66 -12.68 5.09
N CYS A 152 1.56 -13.21 6.31
CA CYS A 152 2.06 -12.52 7.49
C CYS A 152 3.58 -12.29 7.42
N TYR A 153 4.34 -13.29 6.97
CA TYR A 153 5.79 -13.14 6.84
C TYR A 153 6.15 -12.11 5.76
N ARG A 154 5.47 -12.15 4.61
CA ARG A 154 5.68 -11.16 3.54
C ARG A 154 5.31 -9.74 3.96
N PHE A 155 4.34 -9.59 4.86
CA PHE A 155 3.97 -8.30 5.43
C PHE A 155 5.05 -7.76 6.37
N LEU A 156 5.62 -8.62 7.22
CA LEU A 156 6.68 -8.26 8.17
C LEU A 156 8.06 -8.09 7.52
N MET A 157 8.34 -8.88 6.49
CA MET A 157 9.62 -8.93 5.77
C MET A 157 9.37 -8.72 4.27
N PRO A 158 9.01 -7.49 3.86
CA PRO A 158 8.76 -7.21 2.45
C PRO A 158 10.06 -7.34 1.65
N GLU A 159 10.10 -8.26 0.68
CA GLU A 159 11.21 -8.37 -0.29
C GLU A 159 11.07 -7.28 -1.36
N GLY A 160 11.28 -6.03 -0.95
CA GLY A 160 11.10 -4.84 -1.79
C GLY A 160 9.66 -4.33 -1.81
N ALA A 161 9.31 -3.52 -2.82
CA ALA A 161 7.99 -2.90 -2.91
C ALA A 161 6.87 -3.86 -3.38
N VAL A 162 7.23 -5.00 -3.96
CA VAL A 162 6.31 -5.83 -4.76
C VAL A 162 5.33 -6.61 -3.89
N GLY A 163 4.02 -6.47 -4.19
CA GLY A 163 2.94 -7.25 -3.61
C GLY A 163 2.46 -6.77 -2.25
N HIS A 164 2.85 -5.57 -1.80
CA HIS A 164 2.29 -4.97 -0.59
C HIS A 164 0.81 -4.62 -0.80
N SER A 165 0.47 -4.05 -1.96
CA SER A 165 -0.91 -3.75 -2.32
C SER A 165 -1.81 -4.99 -2.34
N ASP A 166 -1.27 -6.15 -2.75
CA ASP A 166 -1.98 -7.43 -2.69
C ASP A 166 -2.29 -7.84 -1.24
N LEU A 167 -1.34 -7.69 -0.32
CA LEU A 167 -1.53 -8.02 1.10
C LEU A 167 -2.58 -7.12 1.76
N ILE A 168 -2.55 -5.82 1.48
CA ILE A 168 -3.56 -4.87 1.98
C ILE A 168 -4.94 -5.23 1.40
N GLY A 169 -5.02 -5.68 0.14
CA GLY A 169 -6.26 -6.16 -0.47
C GLY A 169 -6.86 -7.40 0.21
N MET A 170 -6.13 -8.11 1.06
CA MET A 170 -6.61 -9.27 1.82
C MET A 170 -7.24 -8.89 3.17
N LEU A 171 -7.10 -7.63 3.61
CA LEU A 171 -7.58 -7.17 4.91
C LEU A 171 -9.06 -6.79 4.85
N PRO A 172 -9.81 -6.96 5.97
CA PRO A 172 -11.15 -6.39 6.11
C PRO A 172 -11.15 -4.88 5.90
N ARG A 173 -12.18 -4.35 5.22
CA ARG A 173 -12.26 -2.92 4.91
C ARG A 173 -12.24 -2.02 6.14
N ASP A 174 -12.89 -2.45 7.21
CA ASP A 174 -12.90 -1.73 8.50
C ASP A 174 -11.50 -1.68 9.12
N LEU A 175 -10.71 -2.75 8.97
CA LEU A 175 -9.34 -2.81 9.47
C LEU A 175 -8.43 -1.87 8.66
N SER A 176 -8.51 -1.90 7.33
CA SER A 176 -7.76 -0.97 6.48
C SER A 176 -8.14 0.50 6.73
N GLN A 177 -9.39 0.78 7.06
CA GLN A 177 -9.81 2.14 7.44
C GLN A 177 -9.18 2.57 8.77
N ARG A 178 -9.20 1.70 9.78
CA ARG A 178 -8.57 1.96 11.08
C ARG A 178 -7.06 2.13 10.97
N ASP A 179 -6.39 1.40 10.07
CA ASP A 179 -4.97 1.60 9.79
C ASP A 179 -4.73 3.00 9.20
N GLY A 180 -5.52 3.39 8.21
CA GLY A 180 -5.50 4.72 7.64
C GLY A 180 -5.71 5.83 8.68
N ASP A 181 -6.66 5.66 9.60
CA ASP A 181 -6.90 6.60 10.71
C ASP A 181 -5.73 6.66 11.69
N ALA A 182 -5.16 5.51 12.06
CA ALA A 182 -4.02 5.45 12.97
C ALA A 182 -2.75 6.08 12.36
N LEU A 183 -2.51 5.86 11.07
CA LEU A 183 -1.43 6.51 10.32
C LEU A 183 -1.64 8.02 10.18
N ALA A 184 -2.88 8.46 9.94
CA ALA A 184 -3.21 9.88 9.91
C ALA A 184 -2.83 10.56 11.24
N GLU A 185 -3.12 9.89 12.35
CA GLU A 185 -2.78 10.35 13.69
C GLU A 185 -1.26 10.34 13.93
N VAL A 186 -0.52 9.33 13.45
CA VAL A 186 0.95 9.32 13.51
C VAL A 186 1.53 10.55 12.82
N PHE A 187 1.08 10.87 11.60
CA PHE A 187 1.58 12.02 10.84
C PHE A 187 1.24 13.35 11.50
N ARG A 188 0.00 13.49 12.00
CA ARG A 188 -0.42 14.69 12.75
C ARG A 188 0.40 14.86 14.01
N ALA A 189 0.45 13.84 14.87
CA ALA A 189 1.08 13.93 16.18
C ALA A 189 2.61 14.08 16.08
N ALA A 190 3.25 13.57 15.03
CA ALA A 190 4.68 13.81 14.78
C ALA A 190 5.02 15.29 14.48
N VAL A 191 4.02 16.10 14.11
CA VAL A 191 4.19 17.55 13.89
C VAL A 191 3.67 18.36 15.08
N VAL A 192 2.46 18.03 15.57
CA VAL A 192 1.74 18.85 16.57
C VAL A 192 2.10 18.47 18.00
N GLU A 193 2.39 17.21 18.26
CA GLU A 193 2.63 16.64 19.60
C GLU A 193 3.99 15.93 19.64
N ALA A 194 4.94 16.47 18.87
CA ALA A 194 6.22 15.83 18.62
C ALA A 194 6.95 15.51 19.93
N ARG A 195 7.49 14.30 20.01
CA ARG A 195 8.32 13.84 21.12
C ARG A 195 9.77 13.68 20.64
N PRO A 196 10.75 13.83 21.55
CA PRO A 196 12.11 13.40 21.27
C PRO A 196 12.15 11.91 20.94
N VAL A 197 13.05 11.54 20.03
CA VAL A 197 13.37 10.13 19.77
C VAL A 197 13.90 9.52 21.08
N PRO A 198 13.37 8.36 21.53
CA PRO A 198 13.84 7.72 22.75
C PRO A 198 15.32 7.36 22.67
N THR A 199 16.04 7.43 23.79
CA THR A 199 17.42 6.95 23.87
C THR A 199 17.45 5.44 24.13
N GLU A 200 18.58 4.81 23.79
CA GLU A 200 18.81 3.39 24.09
C GLU A 200 18.67 3.09 25.59
N ALA A 201 19.19 3.97 26.46
CA ALA A 201 19.08 3.80 27.90
C ALA A 201 17.61 3.78 28.38
N GLN A 202 16.79 4.70 27.89
CA GLN A 202 15.36 4.74 28.22
C GLN A 202 14.63 3.49 27.70
N PHE A 203 15.00 3.02 26.50
CA PHE A 203 14.44 1.80 25.94
C PHE A 203 14.79 0.58 26.78
N MET A 204 16.06 0.41 27.15
CA MET A 204 16.51 -0.76 27.92
C MET A 204 15.80 -0.86 29.28
N GLU A 205 15.61 0.27 29.96
CA GLU A 205 14.84 0.34 31.21
C GLU A 205 13.37 -0.04 31.00
N ALA A 206 12.71 0.51 29.97
CA ALA A 206 11.32 0.22 29.67
C ALA A 206 11.08 -1.21 29.14
N PHE A 207 12.08 -1.80 28.49
CA PHE A 207 11.97 -3.08 27.78
C PHE A 207 12.35 -4.29 28.65
N GLU A 208 13.05 -4.10 29.76
CA GLU A 208 13.43 -5.19 30.68
C GLU A 208 12.25 -6.11 31.07
N PRO A 209 11.06 -5.61 31.46
CA PRO A 209 9.93 -6.48 31.78
C PRO A 209 9.44 -7.32 30.59
N VAL A 210 9.60 -6.81 29.37
CA VAL A 210 9.23 -7.54 28.14
C VAL A 210 10.19 -8.71 27.92
N VAL A 211 11.50 -8.49 28.07
CA VAL A 211 12.51 -9.55 27.95
C VAL A 211 12.24 -10.67 28.96
N MET A 212 11.99 -10.31 30.22
CA MET A 212 11.67 -11.28 31.27
C MET A 212 10.41 -12.10 30.93
N SER A 213 9.37 -11.44 30.43
CA SER A 213 8.12 -12.11 30.06
C SER A 213 8.30 -13.03 28.86
N LEU A 214 9.01 -12.58 27.82
CA LEU A 214 9.32 -13.40 26.64
C LEU A 214 10.15 -14.63 27.00
N GLN A 215 11.15 -14.48 27.88
CA GLN A 215 11.96 -15.59 28.35
C GLN A 215 11.13 -16.63 29.11
N ALA A 216 10.15 -16.18 29.92
CA ALA A 216 9.23 -17.07 30.63
C ALA A 216 8.24 -17.77 29.69
N LEU A 217 7.80 -17.11 28.61
CA LEU A 217 6.91 -17.71 27.61
C LEU A 217 7.62 -18.77 26.77
N ASN A 218 8.82 -18.44 26.29
CA ASN A 218 9.67 -19.36 25.54
C ASN A 218 11.12 -18.86 25.57
N PRO A 219 12.07 -19.60 26.18
CA PRO A 219 13.47 -19.19 26.25
C PRO A 219 14.12 -18.90 24.89
N ARG A 220 13.60 -19.50 23.81
CA ARG A 220 14.08 -19.25 22.45
C ARG A 220 13.72 -17.85 21.93
N TYR A 221 12.64 -17.25 22.42
CA TYR A 221 12.21 -15.94 21.93
C TYR A 221 13.29 -14.89 22.12
N VAL A 222 13.88 -14.80 23.32
CA VAL A 222 14.94 -13.82 23.61
C VAL A 222 16.17 -14.04 22.73
N ALA A 223 16.60 -15.30 22.58
CA ALA A 223 17.75 -15.64 21.72
C ALA A 223 17.50 -15.29 20.25
N ASP A 224 16.26 -15.44 19.79
CA ASP A 224 15.87 -15.20 18.41
C ASP A 224 15.42 -13.74 18.15
N MET A 225 15.35 -12.87 19.18
CA MET A 225 14.94 -11.46 19.01
C MET A 225 15.87 -10.68 18.08
N GLU A 226 17.18 -10.93 18.14
CA GLU A 226 18.15 -10.29 17.25
C GLU A 226 17.99 -10.70 15.77
N ALA A 227 17.23 -11.76 15.51
CA ALA A 227 16.89 -12.23 14.18
C ALA A 227 15.56 -11.65 13.67
N ILE A 228 14.79 -10.96 14.52
CA ILE A 228 13.62 -10.17 14.07
C ILE A 228 14.13 -9.05 13.17
N GLY A 229 13.50 -8.90 12.00
CA GLY A 229 13.91 -7.97 10.94
C GLY A 229 15.01 -8.50 10.01
N LYS A 230 15.59 -9.69 10.28
CA LYS A 230 16.58 -10.32 9.40
C LYS A 230 15.92 -11.36 8.46
N PRO A 231 16.56 -11.72 7.33
CA PRO A 231 16.02 -12.70 6.39
C PRO A 231 15.69 -14.06 7.04
N GLN A 232 14.71 -14.77 6.48
CA GLN A 232 14.16 -16.04 6.99
C GLN A 232 15.19 -17.08 7.44
N THR A 233 16.34 -17.14 6.77
CA THR A 233 17.42 -18.09 7.07
C THR A 233 17.90 -18.02 8.53
N THR A 234 17.60 -16.92 9.23
CA THR A 234 17.96 -16.70 10.63
C THR A 234 16.96 -17.28 11.64
N LEU A 235 15.67 -17.40 11.29
CA LEU A 235 14.58 -17.79 12.21
C LEU A 235 14.00 -19.20 11.96
N GLY A 236 14.49 -19.91 10.94
CA GLY A 236 14.12 -21.30 10.64
C GLY A 236 12.75 -21.50 9.98
N SER A 237 11.73 -20.69 10.30
CA SER A 237 10.44 -20.72 9.58
C SER A 237 9.72 -19.37 9.54
N LYS A 238 8.99 -19.12 8.44
CA LYS A 238 8.17 -17.91 8.24
C LYS A 238 7.07 -17.78 9.29
N ARG A 239 6.44 -18.90 9.66
CA ARG A 239 5.43 -18.96 10.71
C ARG A 239 6.00 -18.54 12.07
N TYR A 240 7.19 -19.03 12.42
CA TYR A 240 7.83 -18.67 13.68
C TYR A 240 8.14 -17.17 13.78
N ALA A 241 8.59 -16.54 12.68
CA ALA A 241 8.82 -15.08 12.65
C ALA A 241 7.54 -14.29 12.97
N CYS A 242 6.39 -14.73 12.45
CA CYS A 242 5.09 -14.15 12.77
C CYS A 242 4.72 -14.35 14.25
N GLU A 243 4.86 -15.56 14.77
CA GLU A 243 4.54 -15.88 16.16
C GLU A 243 5.42 -15.09 17.15
N LEU A 244 6.73 -15.03 16.89
CA LEU A 244 7.68 -14.26 17.68
C LEU A 244 7.35 -12.76 17.68
N THR A 245 7.04 -12.20 16.51
CA THR A 245 6.66 -10.78 16.39
C THR A 245 5.38 -10.48 17.18
N MET A 246 4.36 -11.32 17.07
CA MET A 246 3.12 -11.14 17.82
C MET A 246 3.31 -11.31 19.33
N ALA A 247 4.17 -12.24 19.76
CA ALA A 247 4.52 -12.41 21.18
C ALA A 247 5.22 -11.15 21.72
N LEU A 248 6.23 -10.65 20.99
CA LEU A 248 6.97 -9.44 21.35
C LEU A 248 6.03 -8.25 21.58
N TYR A 249 5.24 -7.88 20.58
CA TYR A 249 4.34 -6.72 20.70
C TYR A 249 3.20 -6.96 21.69
N GLY A 250 2.75 -8.21 21.84
CA GLY A 250 1.80 -8.61 22.88
C GLY A 250 2.30 -8.29 24.29
N GLU A 251 3.58 -8.52 24.57
CA GLU A 251 4.20 -8.15 25.85
C GLU A 251 4.43 -6.65 25.98
N VAL A 252 4.84 -5.96 24.90
CA VAL A 252 4.98 -4.49 24.89
C VAL A 252 3.66 -3.80 25.25
N PHE A 253 2.52 -4.30 24.77
CA PHE A 253 1.22 -3.71 25.08
C PHE A 253 0.75 -3.92 26.53
N LYS A 254 1.42 -4.77 27.32
CA LYS A 254 1.14 -4.93 28.75
C LYS A 254 1.87 -3.91 29.62
N LEU A 255 2.87 -3.22 29.07
CA LEU A 255 3.59 -2.17 29.77
C LEU A 255 2.66 -0.98 30.10
N PRO A 256 2.99 -0.17 31.12
CA PRO A 256 2.37 1.14 31.30
C PRO A 256 2.43 1.95 30.00
N ARG A 257 1.40 2.76 29.76
CA ARG A 257 1.21 3.46 28.46
C ARG A 257 2.44 4.24 28.00
N GLU A 258 3.11 4.94 28.91
CA GLU A 258 4.32 5.70 28.58
C GLU A 258 5.48 4.80 28.18
N ALA A 259 5.74 3.73 28.94
CA ALA A 259 6.75 2.73 28.62
C ALA A 259 6.46 2.02 27.29
N ALA A 260 5.21 1.60 27.05
CA ALA A 260 4.81 0.99 25.78
C ALA A 260 5.06 1.93 24.58
N GLY A 261 4.63 3.19 24.68
CA GLY A 261 4.84 4.18 23.62
C GLY A 261 6.32 4.43 23.36
N LEU A 262 7.12 4.61 24.42
CA LEU A 262 8.56 4.75 24.33
C LEU A 262 9.21 3.55 23.63
N THR A 263 8.89 2.34 24.08
CA THR A 263 9.40 1.09 23.51
C THR A 263 9.07 0.98 22.02
N LEU A 264 7.82 1.23 21.62
CA LEU A 264 7.41 1.15 20.21
C LEU A 264 8.12 2.18 19.33
N ARG A 265 8.23 3.42 19.81
CA ARG A 265 8.94 4.50 19.09
C ARG A 265 10.42 4.16 18.91
N TYR A 266 11.05 3.55 19.91
CA TYR A 266 12.44 3.10 19.80
C TYR A 266 12.61 1.92 18.86
N LEU A 267 11.79 0.87 18.97
CA LEU A 267 11.88 -0.33 18.13
C LEU A 267 11.76 0.02 16.64
N ILE A 268 10.88 0.96 16.30
CA ILE A 268 10.72 1.42 14.91
C ILE A 268 11.90 2.31 14.47
N ALA A 269 12.45 3.11 15.37
CA ALA A 269 13.65 3.91 15.08
C ALA A 269 14.89 3.04 14.81
N ALA A 270 15.03 1.93 15.54
CA ALA A 270 16.18 1.03 15.43
C ALA A 270 16.06 0.03 14.26
N GLY A 271 14.84 -0.20 13.76
CA GLY A 271 14.57 -1.11 12.63
C GLY A 271 14.59 -0.45 11.25
N GLY A 272 14.72 0.88 11.17
CA GLY A 272 14.84 1.65 9.92
C GLY A 272 16.27 2.09 9.65
#